data_AF-A0A409Y8P0-F1
#
_entry.id   AF-A0A409Y8P0-F1
#
_cell.length_a   1.000
_cell.length_b   1.000
_cell.length_c   1.000
_cell.angle_alpha   90.00
_cell.angle_beta   90.00
_cell.angle_gamma   90.00
#
_symmetry.space_group_name_H-M   'P 1'
#
loop_
_entity.id
_entity.type
_entity.pdbx_description
1 polymer ?
#
loop_
_entity_poly.entity_id
_entity_poly.type
_entity_poly.pdbx_seq_one_letter_code
_entity_poly.pdbx_strand_id
1 'polypeptide(L)'
;QLRLAVKLRKPLTLHTREADEDTERILKEEVPRDHKIHVHCFSDSPEFAHRLLEHFANLYIGITGIITYSSNANTAEVIRKTVEPWRASLPKSPEIDVHPGDLDALEVDHQELVQECADLENSPVNSDPPTDPPKAIVYDNLPPLRILLETDAPFMTPSNLYDDIEGLKRGTKLSLSHSAMIPWTAQFVADVAGDGWDADSCVAPSWMLSLLQGVVRRQFASNAFKSTHMATNQWRLLSYSHPRREFQYTQIQFSNPATKLNSTNTSVRPAKGYLAQNSNTNTKYGNKPTKHSKMGKKKSSTPGEENLLLPTPPSALPIVDTHTHVASTYEFYRIRYKEGKHESVYDFLNGMFKDRSVEAVVDVWCEAPVRPLWKEFADAALDLEKWGGTQYWFAIGVHPHDAKKYTDEVEKDLIEAASHPRCVSWGEMGLDYHYDNSPRDIQQDVFTRQLRQAVKLGKPLTIHTREADDDTERILKAEVPKDHRIHIHCFTDTPEFAQRLLDHFPNLYIGITGVMTYATNENTSQVVRNLVKEATADPDSPSPLRILLETDAPYMVPANLYDDLPEIKGKKLPICHSAMIPWTAKFVADVAGEGWDADRVLREARDNARKMYGV
;
A
#
# COMPACT_ATOMS: atom_id res chain seq x y z
N GLN A 1 6.44 -20.17 -24.33
CA GLN A 1 6.17 -18.75 -24.00
C GLN A 1 6.76 -17.82 -25.05
N LEU A 2 8.06 -17.91 -25.34
CA LEU A 2 8.75 -17.12 -26.39
C LEU A 2 8.01 -17.11 -27.74
N ARG A 3 7.79 -18.29 -28.35
CA ARG A 3 7.01 -18.44 -29.60
C ARG A 3 5.62 -17.80 -29.56
N LEU A 4 4.95 -17.83 -28.41
CA LEU A 4 3.61 -17.26 -28.25
C LEU A 4 3.67 -15.74 -28.21
N ALA A 5 4.62 -15.16 -27.47
CA ALA A 5 4.82 -13.72 -27.42
C ALA A 5 5.26 -13.14 -28.77
N VAL A 6 6.10 -13.86 -29.52
CA VAL A 6 6.45 -13.55 -30.91
C VAL A 6 5.20 -13.58 -31.80
N LYS A 7 4.39 -14.64 -31.73
CA LYS A 7 3.13 -14.76 -32.48
C LYS A 7 2.15 -13.62 -32.17
N LEU A 8 2.12 -13.15 -30.93
CA LEU A 8 1.26 -12.04 -30.47
C LEU A 8 1.88 -10.65 -30.68
N ARG A 9 3.09 -10.55 -31.25
CA ARG A 9 3.86 -9.30 -31.42
C ARG A 9 3.99 -8.48 -30.13
N LYS A 10 4.06 -9.14 -28.98
CA LYS A 10 4.27 -8.48 -27.68
C LYS A 10 5.77 -8.29 -27.42
N PRO A 11 6.22 -7.13 -26.88
CA PRO A 11 7.60 -6.95 -26.45
C PRO A 11 8.03 -8.07 -25.49
N LEU A 12 9.27 -8.53 -25.63
CA LEU A 12 9.85 -9.55 -24.76
C LEU A 12 10.69 -8.86 -23.68
N THR A 13 10.41 -9.16 -22.41
CA THR A 13 11.33 -8.82 -21.31
C THR A 13 12.03 -10.10 -20.86
N LEU A 14 13.36 -10.10 -20.91
CA LEU A 14 14.20 -11.23 -20.57
C LEU A 14 14.95 -10.90 -19.28
N HIS A 15 14.83 -11.77 -18.28
CA HIS A 15 15.68 -11.72 -17.10
C HIS A 15 16.79 -12.75 -17.30
N THR A 16 18.02 -12.30 -17.41
CA THR A 16 19.17 -13.18 -17.63
C THR A 16 20.08 -13.11 -16.42
N ARG A 17 20.18 -14.24 -15.69
CA ARG A 17 21.22 -14.45 -14.69
C ARG A 17 22.05 -15.64 -15.15
N GLU A 18 23.33 -15.43 -15.43
CA GLU A 18 24.27 -16.41 -16.01
C GLU A 18 23.82 -16.94 -17.38
N ALA A 19 23.41 -16.05 -18.30
CA ALA A 19 23.00 -16.47 -19.64
C ALA A 19 24.16 -17.09 -20.43
N ASP A 20 23.87 -18.25 -21.01
CA ASP A 20 24.81 -19.09 -21.75
C ASP A 20 24.54 -19.07 -23.27
N GLU A 21 25.36 -19.80 -24.03
CA GLU A 21 25.25 -19.93 -25.48
C GLU A 21 23.91 -20.54 -25.93
N ASP A 22 23.28 -21.35 -25.08
CA ASP A 22 21.97 -21.93 -25.36
C ASP A 22 20.87 -20.88 -25.34
N THR A 23 20.94 -19.93 -24.41
CA THR A 23 20.03 -18.76 -24.36
C THR A 23 20.16 -17.94 -25.64
N GLU A 24 21.39 -17.69 -26.11
CA GLU A 24 21.65 -16.98 -27.36
C GLU A 24 21.04 -17.70 -28.56
N ARG A 25 21.29 -19.00 -28.66
CA ARG A 25 20.82 -19.86 -29.76
C ARG A 25 19.30 -19.86 -29.83
N ILE A 26 18.62 -20.09 -28.71
CA ILE A 26 17.15 -20.11 -28.65
C ILE A 26 16.57 -18.77 -29.07
N LEU A 27 17.14 -17.65 -28.61
CA LEU A 27 16.65 -16.33 -29.02
C LEU A 27 16.81 -16.11 -30.52
N LYS A 28 17.98 -16.45 -31.09
CA LYS A 28 18.25 -16.26 -32.53
C LYS A 28 17.42 -17.18 -33.43
N GLU A 29 17.06 -18.37 -32.97
CA GLU A 29 16.23 -19.32 -33.72
C GLU A 29 14.74 -18.95 -33.67
N GLU A 30 14.26 -18.46 -32.52
CA GLU A 30 12.83 -18.34 -32.25
C GLU A 30 12.28 -16.91 -32.34
N VAL A 31 13.14 -15.89 -32.29
CA VAL A 31 12.74 -14.48 -32.25
C VAL A 31 13.19 -13.75 -33.52
N PRO A 32 12.27 -13.08 -34.24
CA PRO A 32 12.62 -12.23 -35.37
C PRO A 32 13.57 -11.09 -34.97
N ARG A 33 14.50 -10.73 -35.86
CA ARG A 33 15.52 -9.68 -35.61
C ARG A 33 14.94 -8.30 -35.29
N ASP A 34 13.75 -8.00 -35.82
CA ASP A 34 13.05 -6.73 -35.63
C ASP A 34 12.09 -6.75 -34.43
N HIS A 35 11.97 -7.86 -33.72
CA HIS A 35 11.11 -7.96 -32.54
C HIS A 35 11.66 -7.10 -31.39
N LYS A 36 10.76 -6.46 -30.62
CA LYS A 36 11.16 -5.62 -29.48
C LYS A 36 11.55 -6.50 -28.29
N ILE A 37 12.81 -6.37 -27.86
CA ILE A 37 13.37 -7.15 -26.76
C ILE A 37 13.98 -6.19 -25.75
N HIS A 38 13.72 -6.43 -24.48
CA HIS A 38 14.30 -5.74 -23.34
C HIS A 38 14.97 -6.78 -22.45
N VAL A 39 16.26 -6.63 -22.17
CA VAL A 39 16.98 -7.48 -21.22
C VAL A 39 17.15 -6.72 -19.92
N HIS A 40 16.50 -7.20 -18.88
CA HIS A 40 16.47 -6.61 -17.57
C HIS A 40 17.71 -7.00 -16.75
N CYS A 41 18.29 -6.03 -16.01
CA CYS A 41 19.38 -6.25 -15.06
C CYS A 41 20.60 -6.99 -15.66
N PHE A 42 21.15 -6.45 -16.76
CA PHE A 42 22.21 -7.13 -17.49
C PHE A 42 23.58 -6.98 -16.80
N SER A 43 24.01 -7.99 -16.04
CA SER A 43 25.30 -7.98 -15.31
C SER A 43 26.37 -8.96 -15.82
N ASP A 44 26.04 -9.84 -16.77
CA ASP A 44 26.70 -11.16 -16.77
C ASP A 44 27.70 -11.49 -17.88
N SER A 45 27.64 -10.94 -19.10
CA SER A 45 28.77 -11.06 -20.05
C SER A 45 28.71 -9.96 -21.11
N PRO A 46 29.75 -9.11 -21.22
CA PRO A 46 29.81 -8.10 -22.27
C PRO A 46 29.74 -8.68 -23.69
N GLU A 47 30.32 -9.86 -23.88
CA GLU A 47 30.34 -10.56 -25.17
C GLU A 47 28.95 -11.07 -25.55
N PHE A 48 28.19 -11.61 -24.59
CA PHE A 48 26.81 -12.04 -24.81
C PHE A 48 25.91 -10.85 -25.19
N ALA A 49 26.01 -9.73 -24.46
CA ALA A 49 25.26 -8.50 -24.76
C ALA A 49 25.56 -8.01 -26.18
N HIS A 50 26.85 -7.96 -26.53
CA HIS A 50 27.30 -7.49 -27.82
C HIS A 50 26.75 -8.35 -28.97
N ARG A 51 26.85 -9.68 -28.87
CA ARG A 51 26.32 -10.60 -29.90
C ARG A 51 24.81 -10.51 -30.07
N LEU A 52 24.06 -10.18 -29.01
CA LEU A 52 22.62 -9.93 -29.10
C LEU A 52 22.32 -8.56 -29.72
N LEU A 53 23.04 -7.51 -29.35
CA LEU A 53 22.90 -6.16 -29.92
C LEU A 53 23.20 -6.11 -31.43
N GLU A 54 24.16 -6.90 -31.89
CA GLU A 54 24.46 -7.07 -33.32
C GLU A 54 23.34 -7.82 -34.07
N HIS A 55 22.67 -8.77 -33.41
CA HIS A 55 21.66 -9.60 -34.05
C HIS A 55 20.28 -8.94 -34.11
N PHE A 56 19.88 -8.28 -33.01
CA PHE A 56 18.54 -7.73 -32.83
C PHE A 56 18.55 -6.20 -33.00
N ALA A 57 17.75 -5.71 -33.94
CA ALA A 57 17.66 -4.28 -34.24
C ALA A 57 16.93 -3.49 -33.14
N ASN A 58 16.04 -4.14 -32.39
CA ASN A 58 15.18 -3.54 -31.37
C ASN A 58 15.42 -4.15 -29.98
N LEU A 59 16.70 -4.39 -29.64
CA LEU A 59 17.14 -4.84 -28.32
C LEU A 59 17.48 -3.63 -27.43
N TYR A 60 16.98 -3.64 -26.20
CA TYR A 60 17.25 -2.64 -25.17
C TYR A 60 17.84 -3.30 -23.94
N ILE A 61 18.91 -2.72 -23.38
CA ILE A 61 19.60 -3.21 -22.19
C ILE A 61 19.21 -2.37 -20.98
N GLY A 62 18.68 -3.04 -19.96
CA GLY A 62 18.37 -2.48 -18.67
C GLY A 62 19.59 -2.38 -17.76
N ILE A 63 19.84 -1.19 -17.21
CA ILE A 63 20.91 -0.92 -16.23
C ILE A 63 20.28 -0.48 -14.92
N THR A 64 20.54 -1.22 -13.85
CA THR A 64 19.99 -0.95 -12.52
C THR A 64 21.02 -0.31 -11.61
N GLY A 65 20.56 0.50 -10.66
CA GLY A 65 21.45 1.16 -9.68
C GLY A 65 22.37 0.17 -8.97
N ILE A 66 21.85 -0.98 -8.51
CA ILE A 66 22.62 -2.02 -7.81
C ILE A 66 23.88 -2.43 -8.57
N ILE A 67 23.75 -2.62 -9.89
CA ILE A 67 24.84 -3.05 -10.75
C ILE A 67 25.89 -1.94 -10.90
N THR A 68 25.46 -0.67 -10.97
CA THR A 68 26.38 0.48 -11.01
C THR A 68 27.19 0.63 -9.71
N TYR A 69 26.61 0.31 -8.55
CA TYR A 69 27.29 0.40 -7.25
C TYR A 69 28.27 -0.74 -6.97
N SER A 70 28.10 -1.91 -7.58
CA SER A 70 29.04 -3.03 -7.41
C SER A 70 30.35 -2.87 -8.18
N SER A 71 30.54 -1.73 -8.88
CA SER A 71 31.72 -1.47 -9.72
C SER A 71 32.00 -2.61 -10.71
N ASN A 72 30.93 -3.15 -11.31
CA ASN A 72 31.06 -4.29 -12.20
C ASN A 72 31.69 -3.84 -13.54
N ALA A 73 32.97 -4.20 -13.73
CA ALA A 73 33.72 -3.93 -14.96
C ALA A 73 32.99 -4.46 -16.21
N ASN A 74 32.23 -5.55 -16.09
CA ASN A 74 31.43 -6.10 -17.18
C ASN A 74 30.29 -5.16 -17.56
N THR A 75 29.62 -4.56 -16.59
CA THR A 75 28.53 -3.60 -16.86
C THR A 75 29.05 -2.34 -17.53
N ALA A 76 30.20 -1.83 -17.08
CA ALA A 76 30.84 -0.71 -17.75
C ALA A 76 31.16 -1.05 -19.22
N GLU A 77 31.65 -2.26 -19.47
CA GLU A 77 31.94 -2.72 -20.84
C GLU A 77 30.68 -2.93 -21.70
N VAL A 78 29.61 -3.47 -21.12
CA VAL A 78 28.29 -3.57 -21.78
C VAL A 78 27.78 -2.18 -22.18
N ILE A 79 27.86 -1.20 -21.28
CA ILE A 79 27.46 0.18 -21.55
C ILE A 79 28.29 0.74 -22.72
N ARG A 80 29.63 0.65 -22.66
CA ARG A 80 30.52 1.14 -23.73
C ARG A 80 30.15 0.55 -25.08
N LYS A 81 30.02 -0.77 -25.18
CA LYS A 81 29.66 -1.46 -26.43
C LYS A 81 28.25 -1.13 -26.93
N THR A 82 27.33 -0.80 -26.02
CA THR A 82 25.96 -0.39 -26.39
C THR A 82 25.94 1.04 -26.94
N VAL A 83 26.76 1.93 -26.37
CA VAL A 83 26.82 3.35 -26.75
C VAL A 83 27.72 3.58 -27.97
N GLU A 84 28.72 2.74 -28.23
CA GLU A 84 29.70 2.93 -29.30
C GLU A 84 29.10 3.17 -30.70
N PRO A 85 28.10 2.39 -31.19
CA PRO A 85 27.50 2.65 -32.50
C PRO A 85 26.73 3.97 -32.55
N TRP A 86 26.11 4.36 -31.43
CA TRP A 86 25.43 5.64 -31.28
C TRP A 86 26.46 6.79 -31.26
N ARG A 87 27.56 6.64 -30.53
CA ARG A 87 28.65 7.63 -30.47
C ARG A 87 29.32 7.82 -31.82
N ALA A 88 29.53 6.74 -32.57
CA ALA A 88 30.07 6.80 -33.93
C ALA A 88 29.14 7.53 -34.92
N SER A 89 27.85 7.66 -34.60
CA SER A 89 26.86 8.41 -35.38
C SER A 89 26.80 9.90 -35.04
N LEU A 90 27.48 10.35 -33.98
CA LEU A 90 27.57 11.77 -33.65
C LEU A 90 28.39 12.53 -34.71
N PRO A 91 27.99 13.75 -35.09
CA PRO A 91 28.82 14.61 -35.91
C PRO A 91 30.18 14.84 -35.24
N LYS A 92 31.29 14.68 -35.96
CA LYS A 92 32.60 15.07 -35.43
C LYS A 92 32.61 16.59 -35.24
N SER A 93 32.98 17.05 -34.05
CA SER A 93 33.15 18.47 -33.75
C SER A 93 34.09 19.12 -34.78
N PRO A 94 33.84 20.36 -35.23
CA PRO A 94 34.84 21.07 -36.03
C PRO A 94 36.13 21.22 -35.19
N GLU A 95 37.28 20.86 -35.76
CA GLU A 95 38.58 21.13 -35.15
C GLU A 95 38.70 22.64 -34.91
N ILE A 96 38.69 23.04 -33.63
CA ILE A 96 39.07 24.39 -33.24
C ILE A 96 40.58 24.36 -33.08
N ASP A 97 41.28 24.94 -34.04
CA ASP A 97 42.73 25.11 -34.03
C ASP A 97 43.06 26.24 -33.03
N VAL A 98 43.47 25.89 -31.81
CA VAL A 98 43.85 26.87 -30.77
C VAL A 98 45.36 27.08 -30.85
N HIS A 99 45.79 28.28 -31.24
CA HIS A 99 47.21 28.64 -31.25
C HIS A 99 47.75 28.82 -29.81
N PRO A 100 49.03 28.49 -29.54
CA PRO A 100 49.58 28.42 -28.17
C PRO A 100 49.71 29.77 -27.42
N GLY A 101 49.19 30.88 -27.95
CA GLY A 101 49.35 32.21 -27.37
C GLY A 101 48.20 32.67 -26.45
N ASP A 102 47.07 31.97 -26.44
CA ASP A 102 45.84 32.42 -25.74
C ASP A 102 45.72 31.93 -24.29
N LEU A 103 46.71 31.19 -23.78
CA LEU A 103 46.70 30.63 -22.42
C LEU A 103 47.43 31.50 -21.37
N ASP A 104 48.19 32.53 -21.78
CA ASP A 104 49.01 33.34 -20.87
C ASP A 104 48.30 34.61 -20.33
N ALA A 105 47.00 34.81 -20.61
CA ALA A 105 46.27 36.05 -20.25
C ALA A 105 45.31 35.93 -19.04
N LEU A 106 45.35 34.83 -18.28
CA LEU A 106 44.45 34.60 -17.15
C LEU A 106 45.19 34.26 -15.85
N GLU A 107 46.04 35.18 -15.37
CA GLU A 107 46.31 35.29 -13.94
C GLU A 107 45.42 36.40 -13.38
N VAL A 108 44.35 36.03 -12.66
CA VAL A 108 43.52 36.97 -11.90
C VAL A 108 43.92 36.87 -10.43
N ASP A 109 44.24 38.02 -9.84
CA ASP A 109 44.72 38.18 -8.47
C ASP A 109 43.66 37.75 -7.44
N HIS A 110 44.04 36.80 -6.59
CA HIS A 110 43.20 36.24 -5.53
C HIS A 110 42.75 37.27 -4.48
N GLN A 111 43.34 38.47 -4.40
CA GLN A 111 42.93 39.50 -3.45
C GLN A 111 41.71 40.32 -3.89
N GLU A 112 41.42 40.43 -5.18
CA GLU A 112 40.29 41.24 -5.69
C GLU A 112 38.94 40.52 -5.49
N LEU A 113 38.92 39.19 -5.65
CA LEU A 113 37.74 38.34 -5.45
C LEU A 113 37.27 38.24 -3.99
N VAL A 114 38.17 38.45 -3.02
CA VAL A 114 37.84 38.41 -1.59
C VAL A 114 37.15 39.70 -1.14
N GLN A 115 37.45 40.83 -1.78
CA GLN A 115 36.85 42.13 -1.45
C GLN A 115 35.45 42.30 -2.07
N GLU A 116 35.21 41.81 -3.30
CA GLU A 116 33.87 41.84 -3.92
C GLU A 116 32.86 40.95 -3.17
N CYS A 117 33.31 39.84 -2.56
CA CYS A 117 32.44 38.98 -1.74
C CYS A 117 31.99 39.67 -0.44
N ALA A 118 32.80 40.57 0.14
CA ALA A 118 32.49 41.25 1.41
C ALA A 118 31.45 42.38 1.24
N ASP A 119 31.42 43.02 0.07
CA ASP A 119 30.49 44.14 -0.21
C ASP A 119 29.08 43.65 -0.64
N LEU A 120 28.95 42.40 -1.08
CA LEU A 120 27.68 41.76 -1.44
C LEU A 120 26.84 41.32 -0.24
N GLU A 121 27.44 41.11 0.94
CA GLU A 121 26.71 40.73 2.16
C GLU A 121 25.88 41.89 2.77
N ASN A 122 26.10 43.13 2.34
CA ASN A 122 25.47 44.33 2.94
C ASN A 122 24.51 45.12 2.03
N SER A 123 24.17 44.64 0.82
CA SER A 123 23.28 45.36 -0.09
C SER A 123 21.83 44.81 -0.12
N PRO A 124 20.78 45.65 -0.04
CA PRO A 124 19.40 45.21 -0.10
C PRO A 124 19.02 44.74 -1.52
N VAL A 125 18.40 43.57 -1.61
CA VAL A 125 17.99 42.90 -2.86
C VAL A 125 16.92 43.71 -3.60
N ASN A 126 17.32 44.43 -4.66
CA ASN A 126 16.41 44.94 -5.69
C ASN A 126 17.16 45.14 -7.03
N SER A 127 17.31 44.09 -7.83
CA SER A 127 17.57 44.17 -9.27
C SER A 127 17.25 42.84 -9.95
N ASP A 128 16.53 42.89 -11.07
CA ASP A 128 16.01 41.75 -11.86
C ASP A 128 17.09 40.81 -12.45
N PRO A 129 16.76 39.54 -12.76
CA PRO A 129 17.71 38.55 -13.27
C PRO A 129 18.02 38.65 -14.79
N PRO A 130 19.15 38.11 -15.28
CA PRO A 130 19.60 38.19 -16.67
C PRO A 130 18.77 37.30 -17.62
N THR A 131 18.72 37.68 -18.89
CA THR A 131 17.64 37.30 -19.85
C THR A 131 17.91 36.16 -20.84
N ASP A 132 18.94 35.30 -20.73
CA ASP A 132 19.07 34.16 -21.67
C ASP A 132 19.76 32.91 -21.06
N PRO A 133 19.14 31.71 -21.11
CA PRO A 133 19.78 30.43 -20.78
C PRO A 133 20.63 29.87 -21.94
N PRO A 134 21.64 29.02 -21.67
CA PRO A 134 22.48 28.40 -22.70
C PRO A 134 21.65 27.49 -23.64
N LYS A 135 21.94 27.56 -24.95
CA LYS A 135 21.25 26.78 -25.99
C LYS A 135 21.66 25.31 -25.92
N ALA A 136 20.72 24.42 -25.58
CA ALA A 136 20.86 22.98 -25.79
C ALA A 136 20.93 22.68 -27.31
N ILE A 137 21.95 21.94 -27.74
CA ILE A 137 22.06 21.47 -29.13
C ILE A 137 21.23 20.19 -29.25
N VAL A 138 20.09 20.27 -29.94
CA VAL A 138 19.21 19.11 -30.19
C VAL A 138 19.62 18.46 -31.51
N TYR A 139 19.97 17.18 -31.48
CA TYR A 139 20.29 16.39 -32.68
C TYR A 139 19.07 15.56 -33.10
N ASP A 140 18.31 16.04 -34.09
CA ASP A 140 17.02 15.46 -34.48
C ASP A 140 17.08 14.08 -35.20
N ASN A 141 18.27 13.52 -35.45
CA ASN A 141 18.44 12.34 -36.31
C ASN A 141 19.39 11.25 -35.77
N LEU A 142 19.62 11.19 -34.46
CA LEU A 142 20.44 10.12 -33.88
C LEU A 142 19.64 8.81 -33.75
N PRO A 143 20.27 7.64 -33.94
CA PRO A 143 19.63 6.35 -33.63
C PRO A 143 19.22 6.32 -32.14
N PRO A 144 18.17 5.58 -31.76
CA PRO A 144 17.75 5.51 -30.37
C PRO A 144 18.84 4.84 -29.52
N LEU A 145 19.14 5.44 -28.37
CA LEU A 145 19.99 4.83 -27.37
C LEU A 145 19.33 3.53 -26.87
N ARG A 146 20.05 2.42 -26.94
CA ARG A 146 19.55 1.09 -26.58
C ARG A 146 19.73 0.76 -25.09
N ILE A 147 19.75 1.78 -24.22
CA ILE A 147 19.89 1.66 -22.77
C ILE A 147 18.59 2.12 -22.11
N LEU A 148 18.11 1.34 -21.13
CA LEU A 148 17.00 1.67 -20.25
C LEU A 148 17.53 1.76 -18.83
N LEU A 149 17.21 2.85 -18.12
CA LEU A 149 17.53 2.98 -16.70
C LEU A 149 16.45 2.29 -15.87
N GLU A 150 16.87 1.39 -15.01
CA GLU A 150 16.00 0.53 -14.23
C GLU A 150 16.22 0.72 -12.73
N THR A 151 15.20 0.39 -11.95
CA THR A 151 15.28 0.39 -10.49
C THR A 151 14.90 -0.99 -9.98
N ASP A 152 15.88 -1.71 -9.43
CA ASP A 152 15.66 -2.97 -8.74
C ASP A 152 15.77 -2.77 -7.22
N ALA A 153 14.95 -3.49 -6.47
CA ALA A 153 15.04 -3.57 -5.03
C ALA A 153 16.21 -4.47 -4.63
N PRO A 154 17.12 -3.96 -3.79
CA PRO A 154 17.38 -4.70 -2.57
C PRO A 154 17.68 -3.77 -1.39
N PHE A 155 17.48 -4.34 -0.22
CA PHE A 155 18.04 -3.89 1.05
C PHE A 155 19.57 -3.99 1.04
N MET A 156 20.25 -3.12 0.29
CA MET A 156 21.70 -2.97 0.36
C MET A 156 22.07 -1.50 0.52
N THR A 157 22.46 -1.12 1.73
CA THR A 157 23.16 0.14 1.97
C THR A 157 24.59 0.06 1.44
N PRO A 158 25.03 0.98 0.57
CA PRO A 158 26.37 0.94 -0.01
C PRO A 158 27.47 1.12 1.06
N SER A 159 28.61 0.46 0.87
CA SER A 159 29.84 0.69 1.66
C SER A 159 30.51 2.03 1.34
N ASN A 160 30.20 2.63 0.19
CA ASN A 160 30.87 3.83 -0.32
C ASN A 160 30.08 5.11 -0.01
N LEU A 161 28.83 4.98 0.44
CA LEU A 161 27.99 6.10 0.89
C LEU A 161 28.48 6.71 2.23
N TYR A 162 29.45 6.06 2.89
CA TYR A 162 30.09 6.57 4.10
C TYR A 162 31.16 7.62 3.81
N ASP A 163 31.74 7.63 2.61
CA ASP A 163 32.89 8.47 2.31
C ASP A 163 32.46 9.83 1.73
N ASP A 164 31.29 9.91 1.08
CA ASP A 164 30.76 11.15 0.46
C ASP A 164 29.77 11.93 1.35
N ILE A 165 29.34 11.37 2.47
CA ILE A 165 28.45 12.07 3.42
C ILE A 165 29.17 12.25 4.76
N GLU A 166 29.69 13.47 4.98
CA GLU A 166 30.29 13.84 6.27
C GLU A 166 29.31 13.54 7.43
N GLY A 167 29.74 12.66 8.33
CA GLY A 167 29.01 12.35 9.57
C GLY A 167 28.25 11.02 9.62
N LEU A 168 28.24 10.23 8.54
CA LEU A 168 27.60 8.91 8.55
C LEU A 168 28.53 7.80 9.10
N LYS A 169 28.11 7.13 10.18
CA LYS A 169 28.88 6.02 10.78
C LYS A 169 28.70 4.73 9.99
N ARG A 170 29.80 4.03 9.67
CA ARG A 170 29.77 2.65 9.11
C ARG A 170 28.74 1.78 9.85
N GLY A 171 27.76 1.25 9.12
CA GLY A 171 26.65 0.41 9.63
C GLY A 171 25.27 1.09 9.67
N THR A 172 25.15 2.37 9.30
CA THR A 172 23.85 3.07 9.23
C THR A 172 23.09 2.66 7.96
N LYS A 173 21.92 2.02 8.11
CA LYS A 173 21.02 1.71 6.99
C LYS A 173 20.28 2.98 6.57
N LEU A 174 20.58 3.54 5.40
CA LEU A 174 19.81 4.59 4.74
C LEU A 174 18.81 3.93 3.78
N SER A 175 17.51 4.22 3.94
CA SER A 175 16.51 3.93 2.92
C SER A 175 16.44 5.11 1.95
N LEU A 176 17.13 4.99 0.81
CA LEU A 176 16.91 5.90 -0.30
C LEU A 176 15.69 5.40 -1.09
N SER A 177 14.76 6.29 -1.43
CA SER A 177 13.65 5.95 -2.32
C SER A 177 14.20 5.49 -3.67
N HIS A 178 13.68 4.40 -4.23
CA HIS A 178 14.16 3.77 -5.48
C HIS A 178 14.36 4.75 -6.66
N SER A 179 13.50 5.77 -6.78
CA SER A 179 13.60 6.80 -7.82
C SER A 179 14.78 7.78 -7.64
N ALA A 180 15.31 7.91 -6.41
CA ALA A 180 16.46 8.76 -6.11
C ALA A 180 17.78 8.16 -6.62
N MET A 181 17.77 6.89 -7.02
CA MET A 181 18.94 6.19 -7.57
C MET A 181 19.07 6.39 -9.09
N ILE A 182 17.97 6.75 -9.78
CA ILE A 182 17.98 6.96 -11.25
C ILE A 182 18.99 8.02 -11.68
N PRO A 183 19.11 9.20 -11.01
CA PRO A 183 20.13 10.19 -11.38
C PRO A 183 21.56 9.66 -11.24
N TRP A 184 21.82 8.81 -10.25
CA TRP A 184 23.15 8.23 -10.02
C TRP A 184 23.46 7.15 -11.06
N THR A 185 22.49 6.30 -11.39
CA THR A 185 22.60 5.34 -12.49
C THR A 185 22.82 6.07 -13.82
N ALA A 186 22.09 7.16 -14.06
CA ALA A 186 22.25 8.00 -15.25
C ALA A 186 23.65 8.61 -15.32
N GLN A 187 24.14 9.17 -14.21
CA GLN A 187 25.50 9.71 -14.11
C GLN A 187 26.56 8.64 -14.36
N PHE A 188 26.42 7.45 -13.76
CA PHE A 188 27.35 6.34 -14.01
C PHE A 188 27.36 5.92 -15.49
N VAL A 189 26.20 5.84 -16.14
CA VAL A 189 26.11 5.55 -17.58
C VAL A 189 26.81 6.66 -18.39
N ALA A 190 26.64 7.93 -18.00
CA ALA A 190 27.31 9.07 -18.61
C ALA A 190 28.84 9.01 -18.46
N ASP A 191 29.33 8.76 -17.25
CA ASP A 191 30.76 8.67 -16.93
C ASP A 191 31.43 7.53 -17.70
N VAL A 192 30.75 6.38 -17.81
CA VAL A 192 31.25 5.22 -18.57
C VAL A 192 31.21 5.48 -20.08
N ALA A 193 30.22 6.23 -20.57
CA ALA A 193 30.09 6.58 -21.99
C ALA A 193 31.14 7.61 -22.46
N GLY A 194 31.63 8.48 -21.56
CA GLY A 194 32.72 9.45 -21.79
C GLY A 194 32.30 10.81 -22.37
N ASP A 195 33.26 11.73 -22.50
CA ASP A 195 33.04 13.16 -22.81
C ASP A 195 32.13 13.42 -24.02
N GLY A 196 31.05 14.17 -23.76
CA GLY A 196 30.00 14.54 -24.72
C GLY A 196 28.57 14.23 -24.26
N TRP A 197 28.39 13.67 -23.06
CA TRP A 197 27.09 13.30 -22.50
C TRP A 197 26.73 14.19 -21.31
N ASP A 198 25.62 14.92 -21.42
CA ASP A 198 24.99 15.63 -20.29
C ASP A 198 23.88 14.74 -19.70
N ALA A 199 23.81 14.62 -18.38
CA ALA A 199 22.81 13.82 -17.66
C ALA A 199 21.37 14.23 -18.00
N ASP A 200 21.17 15.49 -18.42
CA ASP A 200 19.88 16.02 -18.92
C ASP A 200 19.41 15.37 -20.24
N SER A 201 20.30 14.68 -20.96
CA SER A 201 19.98 13.94 -22.20
C SER A 201 19.26 12.61 -21.92
N CYS A 202 19.31 12.13 -20.68
CA CYS A 202 18.49 11.02 -20.23
C CYS A 202 17.08 11.56 -19.99
N VAL A 203 16.15 11.25 -20.89
CA VAL A 203 14.74 11.71 -20.81
C VAL A 203 14.10 11.17 -19.52
N ALA A 204 14.25 11.93 -18.43
CA ALA A 204 13.39 11.85 -17.27
C ALA A 204 12.13 12.64 -17.60
N PRO A 205 10.93 12.03 -17.56
CA PRO A 205 9.70 12.77 -17.78
C PRO A 205 9.58 13.91 -16.76
N SER A 206 9.16 15.09 -17.22
CA SER A 206 9.21 16.38 -16.50
C SER A 206 8.61 16.39 -15.09
N TRP A 207 7.74 15.43 -14.75
CA TRP A 207 7.22 15.25 -13.39
C TRP A 207 8.27 14.77 -12.38
N MET A 208 9.37 14.15 -12.84
CA MET A 208 10.44 13.61 -11.99
C MET A 208 11.39 14.71 -11.47
N LEU A 209 11.61 15.77 -12.26
CA LEU A 209 12.39 16.96 -11.86
C LEU A 209 11.68 17.77 -10.75
N SER A 210 10.34 17.75 -10.73
CA SER A 210 9.54 18.44 -9.71
C SER A 210 9.59 17.74 -8.34
N LEU A 211 9.77 16.41 -8.32
CA LEU A 211 9.93 15.60 -7.11
C LEU A 211 11.31 15.81 -6.46
N LEU A 212 12.36 15.96 -7.27
CA LEU A 212 13.73 16.21 -6.81
C LEU A 212 13.85 17.54 -6.02
N GLN A 213 13.17 18.60 -6.46
CA GLN A 213 13.17 19.89 -5.75
C GLN A 213 12.44 19.85 -4.39
N GLY A 214 11.44 18.97 -4.25
CA GLY A 214 10.66 18.81 -3.03
C GLY A 214 11.35 17.97 -1.95
N VAL A 215 12.16 16.97 -2.35
CA VAL A 215 12.87 16.05 -1.44
C VAL A 215 14.14 16.69 -0.88
N VAL A 216 14.93 17.37 -1.73
CA VAL A 216 16.16 18.06 -1.30
C VAL A 216 15.86 19.16 -0.27
N ARG A 217 14.74 19.89 -0.42
CA ARG A 217 14.33 20.92 0.55
C ARG A 217 13.94 20.39 1.93
N ARG A 218 13.46 19.13 2.05
CA ARG A 218 13.06 18.57 3.35
C ARG A 218 14.21 17.91 4.11
N GLN A 219 15.17 17.32 3.40
CA GLN A 219 16.28 16.61 4.04
C GLN A 219 17.34 17.54 4.64
N PHE A 220 17.55 18.73 4.06
CA PHE A 220 18.47 19.74 4.61
C PHE A 220 17.85 20.58 5.74
N ALA A 221 16.53 20.56 5.93
CA ALA A 221 15.87 21.32 7.00
C ALA A 221 15.89 20.61 8.36
N SER A 222 16.16 19.30 8.41
CA SER A 222 16.10 18.52 9.66
C SER A 222 17.44 18.27 10.35
N ASN A 223 18.58 18.60 9.72
CA ASN A 223 19.90 18.38 10.30
C ASN A 223 20.72 19.66 10.29
N ALA A 224 20.98 20.21 11.48
CA ALA A 224 21.93 21.28 11.69
C ALA A 224 23.36 20.78 11.37
N PHE A 225 23.85 21.05 10.16
CA PHE A 225 25.26 20.93 9.82
C PHE A 225 25.79 22.30 9.38
N LYS A 226 26.71 22.84 10.19
CA LYS A 226 27.49 24.03 9.87
C LYS A 226 28.68 23.60 9.01
N SER A 227 28.78 24.20 7.83
CA SER A 227 29.99 24.45 7.02
C SER A 227 31.09 23.38 6.99
N THR A 228 31.30 22.74 5.84
CA THR A 228 32.53 22.84 5.04
C THR A 228 32.32 22.27 3.62
N HIS A 229 33.11 22.78 2.67
CA HIS A 229 33.03 22.69 1.21
C HIS A 229 32.48 21.40 0.54
N MET A 230 31.37 21.54 -0.19
CA MET A 230 31.19 20.90 -1.49
C MET A 230 30.71 21.96 -2.48
N ALA A 231 31.46 22.12 -3.57
CA ALA A 231 31.18 23.10 -4.61
C ALA A 231 29.84 22.79 -5.30
N THR A 232 28.88 23.69 -5.08
CA THR A 232 27.67 23.85 -5.86
C THR A 232 28.03 24.31 -7.28
N ASN A 233 27.89 23.45 -8.29
CA ASN A 233 27.66 23.93 -9.66
C ASN A 233 26.15 24.09 -9.89
N GLN A 234 25.73 25.35 -9.75
CA GLN A 234 24.54 26.04 -10.28
C GLN A 234 23.30 25.22 -10.69
N TRP A 235 22.31 25.18 -9.80
CA TRP A 235 20.89 25.14 -10.17
C TRP A 235 20.24 26.46 -9.74
N ARG A 236 19.97 27.38 -10.66
CA ARG A 236 19.12 28.56 -10.42
C ARG A 236 17.95 28.56 -11.41
N LEU A 237 16.74 28.51 -10.88
CA LEU A 237 15.55 29.03 -11.54
C LEU A 237 14.68 29.75 -10.50
N LEU A 238 14.37 31.00 -10.82
CA LEU A 238 13.74 32.00 -9.95
C LEU A 238 12.30 31.61 -9.59
N SER A 239 11.92 31.78 -8.33
CA SER A 239 10.51 31.84 -7.91
C SER A 239 10.29 33.13 -7.12
N TYR A 240 9.50 34.03 -7.71
CA TYR A 240 8.90 35.18 -7.05
C TYR A 240 8.02 34.71 -5.89
N SER A 241 8.22 35.27 -4.70
CA SER A 241 7.22 35.24 -3.63
C SER A 241 7.24 36.56 -2.86
N HIS A 242 6.05 37.00 -2.45
CA HIS A 242 5.82 38.04 -1.45
C HIS A 242 4.61 37.62 -0.60
N PRO A 243 4.51 38.08 0.66
CA PRO A 243 4.99 37.26 1.78
C PRO A 243 3.94 37.02 2.87
N ARG A 244 4.34 36.13 3.78
CA ARG A 244 3.75 35.77 5.08
C ARG A 244 3.27 36.97 5.90
N ARG A 245 2.30 36.72 6.79
CA ARG A 245 2.29 37.35 8.13
C ARG A 245 2.58 36.29 9.19
N GLU A 246 3.51 36.65 10.05
CA GLU A 246 4.06 35.91 11.20
C GLU A 246 3.30 36.20 12.51
N PHE A 247 3.77 35.48 13.55
CA PHE A 247 3.66 35.68 15.00
C PHE A 247 2.47 34.97 15.68
N GLN A 248 2.61 34.30 16.83
CA GLN A 248 3.61 34.42 17.90
C GLN A 248 3.58 33.15 18.79
N TYR A 249 4.75 32.67 19.23
CA TYR A 249 4.85 31.68 20.31
C TYR A 249 4.62 32.35 21.67
N THR A 250 3.89 31.69 22.56
CA THR A 250 3.92 31.98 24.00
C THR A 250 4.14 30.67 24.76
N GLN A 251 5.31 30.56 25.41
CA GLN A 251 5.62 29.55 26.41
C GLN A 251 4.86 29.86 27.71
N ILE A 252 4.25 28.85 28.32
CA ILE A 252 3.91 28.87 29.75
C ILE A 252 4.42 27.56 30.38
N GLN A 253 5.16 27.71 31.48
CA GLN A 253 5.85 26.67 32.25
C GLN A 253 4.91 25.86 33.17
N PHE A 254 5.38 24.66 33.49
CA PHE A 254 4.81 23.64 34.37
C PHE A 254 4.53 24.07 35.82
N SER A 255 3.49 23.48 36.42
CA SER A 255 3.41 23.25 37.86
C SER A 255 2.59 22.00 38.18
N ASN A 256 3.20 21.06 38.90
CA ASN A 256 2.56 19.91 39.54
C ASN A 256 2.50 20.17 41.05
N PRO A 257 1.41 19.83 41.74
CA PRO A 257 1.57 19.33 43.10
C PRO A 257 0.76 18.05 43.36
N ALA A 258 1.44 17.11 44.01
CA ALA A 258 0.88 15.90 44.57
C ALA A 258 -0.03 16.17 45.79
N THR A 259 -1.05 15.33 45.99
CA THR A 259 -1.64 15.10 47.32
C THR A 259 -2.01 13.61 47.50
N LYS A 260 -1.70 13.11 48.70
CA LYS A 260 -1.83 11.74 49.22
C LYS A 260 -3.06 11.59 50.14
N LEU A 261 -3.34 10.33 50.50
CA LEU A 261 -4.15 9.77 51.62
C LEU A 261 -5.66 9.57 51.31
N ASN A 262 -6.36 8.48 51.70
CA ASN A 262 -6.03 7.30 52.53
C ASN A 262 -7.02 6.11 52.33
N SER A 263 -6.51 4.90 52.62
CA SER A 263 -7.08 3.59 53.08
C SER A 263 -8.60 3.41 53.34
N THR A 264 -9.21 2.21 53.19
CA THR A 264 -9.03 0.98 54.03
C THR A 264 -9.51 -0.36 53.42
N ASN A 265 -8.69 -1.43 53.62
CA ASN A 265 -8.91 -2.86 53.98
C ASN A 265 -10.13 -3.67 53.43
N THR A 266 -10.01 -4.93 52.98
CA THR A 266 -9.59 -6.14 53.77
C THR A 266 -9.12 -7.38 52.96
N SER A 267 -8.04 -8.03 53.46
CA SER A 267 -7.59 -9.47 53.49
C SER A 267 -7.62 -10.38 52.22
N VAL A 268 -6.53 -10.92 51.64
CA VAL A 268 -5.36 -11.77 52.09
C VAL A 268 -5.71 -13.29 52.21
N ARG A 269 -5.47 -14.11 51.16
CA ARG A 269 -4.34 -15.07 50.87
C ARG A 269 -4.57 -16.53 51.35
N PRO A 270 -3.80 -17.58 50.92
CA PRO A 270 -2.58 -17.59 50.08
C PRO A 270 -2.50 -18.66 48.95
N ALA A 271 -1.46 -18.49 48.14
CA ALA A 271 -0.94 -19.35 47.08
C ALA A 271 0.08 -20.41 47.54
N LYS A 272 0.32 -21.41 46.69
CA LYS A 272 1.57 -22.19 46.44
C LYS A 272 1.50 -22.64 44.97
N GLY A 273 2.50 -22.61 44.11
CA GLY A 273 3.93 -22.32 44.20
C GLY A 273 4.71 -23.31 43.31
N TYR A 274 5.50 -22.78 42.36
CA TYR A 274 6.64 -23.36 41.63
C TYR A 274 6.35 -24.45 40.55
N LEU A 275 6.63 -24.25 39.25
CA LEU A 275 7.87 -24.03 38.47
C LEU A 275 8.48 -25.33 37.89
N ALA A 276 8.79 -25.22 36.58
CA ALA A 276 9.95 -25.77 35.86
C ALA A 276 9.81 -27.09 35.04
N GLN A 277 9.96 -26.87 33.72
CA GLN A 277 10.94 -27.48 32.80
C GLN A 277 10.69 -28.85 32.13
N ASN A 278 10.64 -28.73 30.80
CA ASN A 278 11.38 -29.44 29.76
C ASN A 278 11.18 -30.94 29.46
N SER A 279 11.02 -31.15 28.15
CA SER A 279 11.68 -32.14 27.28
C SER A 279 10.94 -33.43 26.91
N ASN A 280 10.69 -33.52 25.59
CA ASN A 280 10.85 -34.66 24.68
C ASN A 280 10.86 -36.07 25.29
N THR A 281 9.99 -36.95 24.79
CA THR A 281 10.35 -37.94 23.75
C THR A 281 9.22 -38.95 23.55
N ASN A 282 9.04 -39.34 22.28
CA ASN A 282 8.30 -40.51 21.81
C ASN A 282 8.74 -41.79 22.53
N THR A 283 7.81 -42.70 22.86
CA THR A 283 7.79 -44.11 22.36
C THR A 283 6.62 -44.94 22.93
N LYS A 284 5.68 -45.27 22.04
CA LYS A 284 5.22 -46.62 21.67
C LYS A 284 5.14 -47.78 22.68
N TYR A 285 3.94 -48.39 22.66
CA TYR A 285 3.53 -49.78 22.93
C TYR A 285 3.14 -50.22 24.37
N GLY A 286 1.90 -50.71 24.49
CA GLY A 286 1.50 -51.65 25.54
C GLY A 286 0.03 -51.59 25.95
N ASN A 287 -0.85 -52.26 25.21
CA ASN A 287 -2.28 -52.46 25.54
C ASN A 287 -2.50 -53.08 26.94
N LYS A 288 -3.43 -52.50 27.72
CA LYS A 288 -4.27 -53.25 28.69
C LYS A 288 -5.72 -52.73 28.64
N PRO A 289 -6.74 -53.60 28.56
CA PRO A 289 -8.12 -53.21 28.35
C PRO A 289 -8.77 -52.84 29.67
N THR A 290 -9.33 -51.64 29.81
CA THR A 290 -10.21 -51.33 30.94
C THR A 290 -11.40 -50.45 30.50
N LYS A 291 -12.58 -51.10 30.54
CA LYS A 291 -13.94 -50.58 30.72
C LYS A 291 -14.32 -49.33 29.92
N HIS A 292 -15.06 -49.54 28.84
CA HIS A 292 -15.92 -48.54 28.22
C HIS A 292 -16.93 -47.98 29.24
N SER A 293 -16.64 -46.83 29.82
CA SER A 293 -17.70 -45.94 30.28
C SER A 293 -18.31 -45.33 29.02
N LYS A 294 -19.60 -45.58 28.77
CA LYS A 294 -20.37 -44.83 27.78
C LYS A 294 -20.34 -43.35 28.20
N MET A 295 -19.41 -42.56 27.66
CA MET A 295 -19.53 -41.11 27.72
C MET A 295 -20.79 -40.77 26.94
N GLY A 296 -21.84 -40.35 27.65
CA GLY A 296 -23.01 -39.75 27.02
C GLY A 296 -22.53 -38.64 26.10
N LYS A 297 -22.97 -38.66 24.84
CA LYS A 297 -22.73 -37.58 23.89
C LYS A 297 -23.12 -36.26 24.60
N LYS A 298 -22.14 -35.39 24.88
CA LYS A 298 -22.44 -34.00 25.29
C LYS A 298 -23.38 -33.45 24.22
N LYS A 299 -24.60 -33.06 24.61
CA LYS A 299 -25.51 -32.38 23.69
C LYS A 299 -24.78 -31.16 23.14
N SER A 300 -24.73 -31.04 21.82
CA SER A 300 -24.12 -29.89 21.15
C SER A 300 -24.76 -28.61 21.67
N SER A 301 -23.94 -27.65 22.11
CA SER A 301 -24.38 -26.32 22.52
C SER A 301 -24.72 -25.42 21.32
N THR A 302 -24.35 -25.84 20.11
CA THR A 302 -24.61 -25.12 18.87
C THR A 302 -26.11 -25.17 18.53
N PRO A 303 -26.77 -24.01 18.31
CA PRO A 303 -28.08 -23.96 17.68
C PRO A 303 -28.16 -24.76 16.37
N GLY A 304 -29.33 -25.30 16.03
CA GLY A 304 -29.51 -25.97 14.73
C GLY A 304 -29.34 -24.99 13.57
N GLU A 305 -28.99 -25.51 12.39
CA GLU A 305 -28.74 -24.66 11.20
C GLU A 305 -30.00 -23.92 10.73
N GLU A 306 -31.19 -24.39 11.09
CA GLU A 306 -32.46 -23.73 10.79
C GLU A 306 -32.55 -22.31 11.38
N ASN A 307 -31.80 -22.03 12.44
CA ASN A 307 -31.75 -20.71 13.07
C ASN A 307 -30.90 -19.71 12.26
N LEU A 308 -30.12 -20.18 11.27
CA LEU A 308 -29.49 -19.32 10.26
C LEU A 308 -30.49 -18.87 9.19
N LEU A 309 -31.74 -19.37 9.21
CA LEU A 309 -32.77 -18.86 8.32
C LEU A 309 -33.30 -17.47 8.73
N LEU A 310 -32.97 -17.06 9.95
CA LEU A 310 -33.35 -15.79 10.57
C LEU A 310 -34.88 -15.58 10.68
N PRO A 311 -35.35 -14.78 11.65
CA PRO A 311 -36.74 -14.37 11.71
C PRO A 311 -37.00 -13.27 10.68
N THR A 312 -38.24 -12.75 10.63
CA THR A 312 -38.56 -11.59 9.80
C THR A 312 -37.66 -10.42 10.17
N PRO A 313 -36.90 -9.84 9.22
CA PRO A 313 -35.95 -8.78 9.52
C PRO A 313 -36.66 -7.45 9.87
N PRO A 314 -36.00 -6.57 10.65
CA PRO A 314 -36.50 -5.22 10.92
C PRO A 314 -36.78 -4.35 9.69
N SER A 315 -36.21 -4.70 8.55
CA SER A 315 -36.44 -4.06 7.25
C SER A 315 -36.36 -5.11 6.14
N ALA A 316 -37.22 -4.95 5.12
CA ALA A 316 -37.21 -5.78 3.92
C ALA A 316 -36.47 -5.13 2.74
N LEU A 317 -35.90 -3.93 2.92
CA LEU A 317 -35.15 -3.25 1.87
C LEU A 317 -33.93 -4.07 1.42
N PRO A 318 -33.46 -3.85 0.18
CA PRO A 318 -32.23 -4.46 -0.28
C PRO A 318 -31.05 -4.21 0.67
N ILE A 319 -30.13 -5.16 0.77
CA ILE A 319 -28.96 -5.16 1.64
C ILE A 319 -27.71 -5.13 0.77
N VAL A 320 -26.81 -4.21 1.09
CA VAL A 320 -25.43 -4.22 0.59
C VAL A 320 -24.52 -4.45 1.78
N ASP A 321 -23.84 -5.59 1.80
CA ASP A 321 -22.86 -5.93 2.82
C ASP A 321 -21.47 -5.54 2.32
N THR A 322 -20.92 -4.43 2.82
CA THR A 322 -19.67 -3.86 2.28
C THR A 322 -18.41 -4.55 2.77
N HIS A 323 -18.53 -5.53 3.67
CA HIS A 323 -17.40 -6.31 4.13
C HIS A 323 -17.86 -7.65 4.74
N THR A 324 -17.53 -8.73 4.05
CA THR A 324 -17.77 -10.11 4.48
C THR A 324 -16.65 -11.02 3.97
N HIS A 325 -16.40 -12.13 4.65
CA HIS A 325 -15.52 -13.19 4.14
C HIS A 325 -16.36 -14.40 3.74
N VAL A 326 -16.79 -14.46 2.48
CA VAL A 326 -17.73 -15.48 1.98
C VAL A 326 -17.14 -16.88 2.09
N ALA A 327 -15.89 -17.06 1.63
CA ALA A 327 -15.21 -18.35 1.70
C ALA A 327 -15.05 -18.83 3.15
N SER A 328 -14.54 -17.96 4.03
CA SER A 328 -14.38 -18.24 5.46
C SER A 328 -15.72 -18.52 6.14
N THR A 329 -16.79 -17.81 5.75
CA THR A 329 -18.13 -18.04 6.29
C THR A 329 -18.64 -19.44 5.97
N TYR A 330 -18.46 -19.87 4.72
CA TYR A 330 -18.83 -21.22 4.32
C TYR A 330 -17.95 -22.29 4.98
N GLU A 331 -16.64 -22.06 5.09
CA GLU A 331 -15.73 -22.95 5.81
C GLU A 331 -16.14 -23.12 7.28
N PHE A 332 -16.46 -22.03 7.97
CA PHE A 332 -16.96 -22.05 9.35
C PHE A 332 -18.31 -22.77 9.45
N TYR A 333 -19.22 -22.54 8.51
CA TYR A 333 -20.48 -23.27 8.43
C TYR A 333 -20.22 -24.79 8.37
N ARG A 334 -19.34 -25.27 7.48
CA ARG A 334 -19.02 -26.70 7.36
C ARG A 334 -18.35 -27.29 8.60
N ILE A 335 -17.53 -26.51 9.30
CA ILE A 335 -16.90 -26.94 10.57
C ILE A 335 -17.96 -27.12 11.66
N ARG A 336 -18.94 -26.22 11.72
CA ARG A 336 -19.93 -26.16 12.80
C ARG A 336 -21.16 -27.04 12.55
N TYR A 337 -21.51 -27.24 11.28
CA TYR A 337 -22.65 -28.03 10.81
C TYR A 337 -22.17 -29.17 9.92
N LYS A 338 -21.59 -30.21 10.52
CA LYS A 338 -21.01 -31.36 9.79
C LYS A 338 -22.02 -32.11 8.93
N GLU A 339 -23.28 -32.17 9.38
CA GLU A 339 -24.42 -32.78 8.68
C GLU A 339 -25.30 -31.72 8.01
N GLY A 340 -24.77 -30.51 7.82
CA GLY A 340 -25.55 -29.39 7.28
C GLY A 340 -25.89 -29.56 5.80
N LYS A 341 -27.01 -28.97 5.39
CA LYS A 341 -27.64 -29.19 4.07
C LYS A 341 -26.86 -28.63 2.88
N HIS A 342 -26.05 -27.60 3.09
CA HIS A 342 -25.31 -26.94 2.02
C HIS A 342 -23.96 -27.62 1.75
N GLU A 343 -23.79 -28.14 0.53
CA GLU A 343 -22.62 -28.92 0.08
C GLU A 343 -21.58 -28.07 -0.65
N SER A 344 -21.98 -26.91 -1.19
CA SER A 344 -21.09 -25.91 -1.78
C SER A 344 -21.35 -24.51 -1.21
N VAL A 345 -20.40 -23.59 -1.44
CA VAL A 345 -20.57 -22.16 -1.11
C VAL A 345 -21.78 -21.57 -1.82
N TYR A 346 -22.03 -21.95 -3.08
CA TYR A 346 -23.17 -21.46 -3.85
C TYR A 346 -24.50 -21.98 -3.28
N ASP A 347 -24.56 -23.24 -2.84
CA ASP A 347 -25.76 -23.77 -2.15
C ASP A 347 -26.01 -23.05 -0.83
N PHE A 348 -24.94 -22.73 -0.10
CA PHE A 348 -25.02 -21.98 1.16
C PHE A 348 -25.55 -20.57 0.91
N LEU A 349 -25.00 -19.84 -0.05
CA LEU A 349 -25.45 -18.51 -0.43
C LEU A 349 -26.91 -18.52 -0.89
N ASN A 350 -27.28 -19.46 -1.76
CA ASN A 350 -28.68 -19.64 -2.16
C ASN A 350 -29.59 -19.94 -0.97
N GLY A 351 -29.16 -20.77 -0.02
CA GLY A 351 -29.96 -21.09 1.17
C GLY A 351 -30.11 -19.94 2.16
N MET A 352 -29.09 -19.10 2.29
CA MET A 352 -29.04 -18.02 3.28
C MET A 352 -29.56 -16.69 2.73
N PHE A 353 -29.34 -16.39 1.45
CA PHE A 353 -29.53 -15.04 0.89
C PHE A 353 -30.78 -14.93 0.02
N LYS A 354 -31.17 -16.03 -0.63
CA LYS A 354 -32.37 -16.05 -1.49
C LYS A 354 -33.60 -15.65 -0.68
N ASP A 355 -34.40 -14.75 -1.26
CA ASP A 355 -35.61 -14.19 -0.65
C ASP A 355 -35.38 -13.39 0.65
N ARG A 356 -34.13 -13.00 0.96
CA ARG A 356 -33.76 -12.15 2.12
C ARG A 356 -33.13 -10.82 1.74
N SER A 357 -33.40 -10.36 0.53
CA SER A 357 -33.03 -9.02 0.05
C SER A 357 -31.52 -8.74 0.03
N VAL A 358 -30.63 -9.74 0.05
CA VAL A 358 -29.19 -9.51 -0.14
C VAL A 358 -28.93 -9.16 -1.61
N GLU A 359 -28.72 -7.87 -1.88
CA GLU A 359 -28.55 -7.33 -3.23
C GLU A 359 -27.11 -7.40 -3.68
N ALA A 360 -26.17 -7.06 -2.80
CA ALA A 360 -24.74 -7.10 -3.10
C ALA A 360 -23.88 -7.41 -1.88
N VAL A 361 -22.72 -8.00 -2.13
CA VAL A 361 -21.68 -8.22 -1.13
C VAL A 361 -20.33 -7.78 -1.67
N VAL A 362 -19.47 -7.25 -0.79
CA VAL A 362 -18.05 -7.05 -1.05
C VAL A 362 -17.27 -8.07 -0.22
N ASP A 363 -16.82 -9.12 -0.89
CA ASP A 363 -16.04 -10.21 -0.30
C ASP A 363 -14.57 -9.82 -0.12
N VAL A 364 -13.99 -10.08 1.04
CA VAL A 364 -12.65 -9.60 1.38
C VAL A 364 -11.63 -10.73 1.35
N TRP A 365 -10.64 -10.56 0.49
CA TRP A 365 -9.48 -11.43 0.33
C TRP A 365 -8.23 -10.70 0.81
N CYS A 366 -7.72 -11.08 1.96
CA CYS A 366 -6.67 -10.33 2.65
C CYS A 366 -5.52 -11.19 3.19
N GLU A 367 -5.47 -12.47 2.82
CA GLU A 367 -4.42 -13.40 3.24
C GLU A 367 -3.20 -13.37 2.32
N ALA A 368 -2.02 -13.62 2.91
CA ALA A 368 -0.78 -13.82 2.16
C ALA A 368 -0.22 -15.25 2.38
N PRO A 369 0.14 -15.99 1.31
CA PRO A 369 0.02 -15.62 -0.11
C PRO A 369 -1.45 -15.54 -0.58
N VAL A 370 -1.67 -14.79 -1.67
CA VAL A 370 -3.01 -14.58 -2.23
C VAL A 370 -3.64 -15.91 -2.64
N ARG A 371 -4.85 -16.19 -2.14
CA ARG A 371 -5.59 -17.41 -2.48
C ARG A 371 -6.18 -17.29 -3.89
N PRO A 372 -5.91 -18.20 -4.84
CA PRO A 372 -6.45 -18.10 -6.20
C PRO A 372 -7.99 -18.25 -6.28
N LEU A 373 -8.64 -18.66 -5.19
CA LEU A 373 -10.09 -18.89 -5.11
C LEU A 373 -10.93 -17.63 -5.39
N TRP A 374 -10.39 -16.42 -5.14
CA TRP A 374 -11.07 -15.17 -5.48
C TRP A 374 -11.48 -15.13 -6.95
N LYS A 375 -10.65 -15.70 -7.84
CA LYS A 375 -10.87 -15.70 -9.28
C LYS A 375 -12.04 -16.59 -9.67
N GLU A 376 -12.14 -17.77 -9.06
CA GLU A 376 -13.28 -18.66 -9.28
C GLU A 376 -14.59 -17.97 -8.89
N PHE A 377 -14.61 -17.28 -7.74
CA PHE A 377 -15.80 -16.57 -7.27
C PHE A 377 -16.14 -15.40 -8.19
N ALA A 378 -15.14 -14.60 -8.56
CA ALA A 378 -15.32 -13.46 -9.46
C ALA A 378 -15.78 -13.88 -10.87
N ASP A 379 -15.25 -14.97 -11.42
CA ASP A 379 -15.67 -15.53 -12.71
C ASP A 379 -17.09 -16.12 -12.62
N ALA A 380 -17.42 -16.78 -11.52
CA ALA A 380 -18.76 -17.31 -11.27
C ALA A 380 -19.80 -16.19 -11.11
N ALA A 381 -19.40 -14.99 -10.67
CA ALA A 381 -20.28 -13.82 -10.50
C ALA A 381 -20.83 -13.24 -11.81
N LEU A 382 -20.42 -13.77 -12.96
CA LEU A 382 -21.06 -13.48 -14.24
C LEU A 382 -22.45 -14.13 -14.35
N ASP A 383 -22.71 -15.20 -13.58
CA ASP A 383 -24.02 -15.85 -13.47
C ASP A 383 -24.69 -15.45 -12.15
N LEU A 384 -25.61 -14.50 -12.21
CA LEU A 384 -26.30 -13.98 -11.03
C LEU A 384 -27.17 -15.03 -10.33
N GLU A 385 -27.73 -16.00 -11.07
CA GLU A 385 -28.54 -17.07 -10.49
C GLU A 385 -27.69 -18.01 -9.63
N LYS A 386 -26.44 -18.26 -10.05
CA LYS A 386 -25.47 -19.03 -9.26
C LYS A 386 -25.17 -18.38 -7.90
N TRP A 387 -25.27 -17.06 -7.82
CA TRP A 387 -25.14 -16.27 -6.58
C TRP A 387 -26.47 -15.99 -5.87
N GLY A 388 -27.54 -16.72 -6.21
CA GLY A 388 -28.84 -16.59 -5.57
C GLY A 388 -29.49 -15.21 -5.74
N GLY A 389 -29.17 -14.52 -6.84
CA GLY A 389 -29.62 -13.15 -7.08
C GLY A 389 -28.73 -12.07 -6.48
N THR A 390 -27.66 -12.44 -5.76
CA THR A 390 -26.75 -11.48 -5.11
C THR A 390 -25.63 -11.05 -6.04
N GLN A 391 -25.38 -9.75 -6.15
CA GLN A 391 -24.23 -9.23 -6.88
C GLN A 391 -22.95 -9.42 -6.05
N TYR A 392 -21.97 -10.11 -6.64
CA TYR A 392 -20.68 -10.34 -5.99
C TYR A 392 -19.63 -9.34 -6.48
N TRP A 393 -19.00 -8.68 -5.52
CA TRP A 393 -17.84 -7.82 -5.67
C TRP A 393 -16.79 -8.25 -4.67
N PHE A 394 -15.54 -7.81 -4.84
CA PHE A 394 -14.49 -8.14 -3.88
C PHE A 394 -13.48 -7.02 -3.65
N ALA A 395 -12.85 -7.07 -2.49
CA ALA A 395 -11.67 -6.30 -2.13
C ALA A 395 -10.46 -7.25 -2.05
N ILE A 396 -9.28 -6.75 -2.43
CA ILE A 396 -8.03 -7.52 -2.37
C ILE A 396 -6.95 -6.73 -1.63
N GLY A 397 -6.25 -7.36 -0.68
CA GLY A 397 -5.17 -6.73 0.08
C GLY A 397 -4.36 -7.73 0.90
N VAL A 398 -3.57 -7.22 1.84
CA VAL A 398 -2.91 -8.03 2.87
C VAL A 398 -3.15 -7.40 4.23
N HIS A 399 -3.81 -8.17 5.09
CA HIS A 399 -4.14 -7.79 6.46
C HIS A 399 -2.86 -7.59 7.30
N PRO A 400 -2.83 -6.66 8.29
CA PRO A 400 -1.67 -6.43 9.15
C PRO A 400 -1.09 -7.69 9.80
N HIS A 401 -1.93 -8.66 10.16
CA HIS A 401 -1.48 -9.95 10.69
C HIS A 401 -0.51 -10.69 9.76
N ASP A 402 -0.70 -10.55 8.45
CA ASP A 402 0.08 -11.21 7.41
C ASP A 402 1.11 -10.28 6.75
N ALA A 403 1.31 -9.05 7.26
CA ALA A 403 2.25 -8.08 6.71
C ALA A 403 3.67 -8.65 6.52
N LYS A 404 4.17 -9.48 7.45
CA LYS A 404 5.49 -10.13 7.33
C LYS A 404 5.64 -11.08 6.15
N LYS A 405 4.55 -11.46 5.49
CA LYS A 405 4.53 -12.32 4.31
C LYS A 405 4.34 -11.52 3.01
N TYR A 406 4.27 -10.19 3.09
CA TYR A 406 4.11 -9.33 1.93
C TYR A 406 5.43 -9.28 1.15
N THR A 407 5.45 -9.92 -0.03
CA THR A 407 6.59 -9.91 -0.96
C THR A 407 6.22 -9.24 -2.27
N ASP A 408 7.19 -9.06 -3.16
CA ASP A 408 6.96 -8.47 -4.48
C ASP A 408 6.06 -9.38 -5.35
N GLU A 409 6.13 -10.70 -5.16
CA GLU A 409 5.23 -11.67 -5.80
C GLU A 409 3.80 -11.51 -5.30
N VAL A 410 3.62 -11.35 -3.97
CA VAL A 410 2.29 -11.08 -3.39
C VAL A 410 1.74 -9.77 -3.93
N GLU A 411 2.52 -8.69 -3.95
CA GLU A 411 2.09 -7.41 -4.54
C GLU A 411 1.67 -7.56 -6.01
N LYS A 412 2.43 -8.33 -6.79
CA LYS A 412 2.10 -8.61 -8.20
C LYS A 412 0.76 -9.34 -8.33
N ASP A 413 0.51 -10.35 -7.50
CA ASP A 413 -0.77 -11.08 -7.48
C ASP A 413 -1.94 -10.17 -7.09
N LEU A 414 -1.74 -9.26 -6.13
CA LEU A 414 -2.74 -8.26 -5.75
C LEU A 414 -3.02 -7.29 -6.91
N ILE A 415 -2.00 -6.82 -7.64
CA ILE A 415 -2.17 -5.96 -8.82
C ILE A 415 -2.95 -6.69 -9.93
N GLU A 416 -2.66 -7.98 -10.16
CA GLU A 416 -3.43 -8.79 -11.11
C GLU A 416 -4.90 -8.87 -10.70
N ALA A 417 -5.18 -9.21 -9.44
CA ALA A 417 -6.54 -9.29 -8.92
C ALA A 417 -7.27 -7.94 -8.99
N ALA A 418 -6.57 -6.84 -8.66
CA ALA A 418 -7.11 -5.48 -8.70
C ALA A 418 -7.53 -5.03 -10.11
N SER A 419 -6.96 -5.64 -11.15
CA SER A 419 -7.34 -5.36 -12.55
C SER A 419 -8.70 -5.97 -12.94
N HIS A 420 -9.20 -6.93 -12.16
CA HIS A 420 -10.49 -7.57 -12.44
C HIS A 420 -11.64 -6.59 -12.25
N PRO A 421 -12.65 -6.54 -13.15
CA PRO A 421 -13.76 -5.58 -13.06
C PRO A 421 -14.63 -5.75 -11.81
N ARG A 422 -14.65 -6.93 -11.20
CA ARG A 422 -15.33 -7.19 -9.91
C ARG A 422 -14.53 -6.76 -8.68
N CYS A 423 -13.26 -6.37 -8.83
CA CYS A 423 -12.45 -5.86 -7.73
C CYS A 423 -12.73 -4.37 -7.50
N VAL A 424 -13.44 -4.04 -6.42
CA VAL A 424 -13.95 -2.68 -6.16
C VAL A 424 -13.13 -1.90 -5.15
N SER A 425 -12.24 -2.55 -4.40
CA SER A 425 -11.42 -1.92 -3.37
C SER A 425 -10.06 -2.59 -3.26
N TRP A 426 -9.06 -1.87 -2.75
CA TRP A 426 -7.83 -2.46 -2.23
C TRP A 426 -7.90 -2.48 -0.70
N GLY A 427 -7.64 -3.64 -0.13
CA GLY A 427 -7.76 -3.96 1.28
C GLY A 427 -8.45 -5.32 1.46
N GLU A 428 -8.50 -5.86 2.66
CA GLU A 428 -8.17 -5.20 3.92
C GLU A 428 -6.66 -5.02 4.13
N MET A 429 -6.26 -3.79 4.49
CA MET A 429 -4.89 -3.42 4.85
C MET A 429 -4.90 -2.47 6.04
N GLY A 430 -3.79 -2.29 6.74
CA GLY A 430 -3.71 -1.31 7.82
C GLY A 430 -2.84 -1.79 8.98
N LEU A 431 -3.25 -1.50 10.21
CA LEU A 431 -2.48 -1.74 11.43
C LEU A 431 -3.33 -2.46 12.49
N ASP A 432 -2.79 -3.51 13.11
CA ASP A 432 -3.37 -4.18 14.28
C ASP A 432 -2.29 -4.33 15.35
N TYR A 433 -2.34 -3.48 16.38
CA TYR A 433 -1.40 -3.47 17.51
C TYR A 433 -1.90 -4.27 18.71
N HIS A 434 -3.10 -4.84 18.61
CA HIS A 434 -3.68 -5.66 19.65
C HIS A 434 -3.07 -7.07 19.64
N TYR A 435 -2.95 -7.69 18.45
CA TYR A 435 -2.42 -9.05 18.33
C TYR A 435 -0.92 -9.11 17.99
N ASP A 436 -0.36 -8.05 17.37
CA ASP A 436 1.06 -7.97 16.98
C ASP A 436 1.56 -9.22 16.21
N ASN A 437 0.71 -9.84 15.38
CA ASN A 437 1.02 -11.05 14.61
C ASN A 437 2.13 -10.83 13.56
N SER A 438 2.34 -9.58 13.17
CA SER A 438 3.51 -9.10 12.42
C SER A 438 4.14 -7.91 13.17
N PRO A 439 5.47 -7.72 13.09
CA PRO A 439 6.14 -6.58 13.72
C PRO A 439 5.56 -5.24 13.25
N ARG A 440 5.42 -4.27 14.16
CA ARG A 440 4.72 -3.00 13.88
C ARG A 440 5.38 -2.17 12.78
N ASP A 441 6.72 -2.15 12.74
CA ASP A 441 7.50 -1.52 11.67
C ASP A 441 7.16 -2.15 10.31
N ILE A 442 7.10 -3.48 10.25
CA ILE A 442 6.70 -4.20 9.03
C ILE A 442 5.24 -3.92 8.66
N GLN A 443 4.33 -3.85 9.64
CA GLN A 443 2.94 -3.47 9.37
C GLN A 443 2.85 -2.06 8.76
N GLN A 444 3.56 -1.07 9.31
CA GLN A 444 3.58 0.30 8.79
C GLN A 444 4.17 0.40 7.38
N ASP A 445 5.27 -0.32 7.12
CA ASP A 445 5.92 -0.36 5.80
C ASP A 445 4.98 -0.97 4.74
N VAL A 446 4.36 -2.11 5.07
CA VAL A 446 3.41 -2.80 4.17
C VAL A 446 2.14 -2.00 3.99
N PHE A 447 1.62 -1.37 5.03
CA PHE A 447 0.47 -0.48 4.93
C PHE A 447 0.76 0.68 3.97
N THR A 448 1.88 1.36 4.17
CA THR A 448 2.35 2.46 3.29
C THR A 448 2.49 1.99 1.84
N ARG A 449 3.10 0.82 1.62
CA ARG A 449 3.30 0.24 0.29
C ARG A 449 1.97 -0.06 -0.41
N GLN A 450 1.03 -0.71 0.28
CA GLN A 450 -0.30 -1.00 -0.27
C GLN A 450 -1.10 0.28 -0.57
N LEU A 451 -1.07 1.29 0.31
CA LEU A 451 -1.70 2.59 0.07
C LEU A 451 -1.23 3.22 -1.24
N ARG A 452 0.10 3.24 -1.47
CA ARG A 452 0.68 3.81 -2.70
C ARG A 452 0.20 3.07 -3.95
N GLN A 453 0.11 1.74 -3.92
CA GLN A 453 -0.41 0.97 -5.06
C GLN A 453 -1.89 1.25 -5.30
N ALA A 454 -2.70 1.22 -4.25
CA ALA A 454 -4.13 1.44 -4.34
C ALA A 454 -4.48 2.85 -4.85
N VAL A 455 -3.78 3.87 -4.33
CA VAL A 455 -3.90 5.27 -4.80
C VAL A 455 -3.50 5.39 -6.26
N LYS A 456 -2.36 4.80 -6.66
CA LYS A 456 -1.90 4.79 -8.05
C LYS A 456 -2.92 4.16 -9.01
N LEU A 457 -3.62 3.12 -8.56
CA LEU A 457 -4.66 2.43 -9.33
C LEU A 457 -6.06 3.07 -9.22
N GLY A 458 -6.20 4.14 -8.44
CA GLY A 458 -7.48 4.80 -8.19
C GLY A 458 -8.50 3.92 -7.45
N LYS A 459 -8.05 2.85 -6.78
CA LYS A 459 -8.92 1.95 -6.03
C LYS A 459 -9.30 2.58 -4.69
N PRO A 460 -10.59 2.54 -4.29
CA PRO A 460 -10.99 2.81 -2.92
C PRO A 460 -10.17 1.99 -1.92
N LEU A 461 -10.02 2.50 -0.70
CA LEU A 461 -9.22 1.87 0.36
C LEU A 461 -10.14 1.25 1.40
N THR A 462 -9.93 -0.03 1.72
CA THR A 462 -10.54 -0.69 2.89
C THR A 462 -9.48 -0.87 3.97
N ILE A 463 -9.61 -0.12 5.06
CA ILE A 463 -8.60 0.03 6.10
C ILE A 463 -9.03 -0.65 7.39
N HIS A 464 -8.18 -1.52 7.90
CA HIS A 464 -8.24 -2.04 9.27
C HIS A 464 -7.37 -1.20 10.19
N THR A 465 -7.91 -0.86 11.34
CA THR A 465 -7.15 -0.22 12.41
C THR A 465 -7.66 -0.73 13.74
N ARG A 466 -6.73 -1.04 14.64
CA ARG A 466 -7.05 -1.43 16.00
C ARG A 466 -5.91 -1.07 16.93
N GLU A 467 -6.21 -0.23 17.93
CA GLU A 467 -5.22 0.25 18.91
C GLU A 467 -4.00 0.93 18.24
N ALA A 468 -4.21 1.55 17.08
CA ALA A 468 -3.18 2.11 16.21
C ALA A 468 -3.51 3.52 15.67
N ASP A 469 -4.45 4.23 16.32
CA ASP A 469 -5.07 5.49 15.89
C ASP A 469 -4.05 6.50 15.34
N ASP A 470 -3.01 6.82 16.12
CA ASP A 470 -2.03 7.86 15.78
C ASP A 470 -1.20 7.52 14.54
N ASP A 471 -0.76 6.26 14.42
CA ASP A 471 0.03 5.81 13.28
C ASP A 471 -0.82 5.62 12.03
N THR A 472 -2.05 5.12 12.17
CA THR A 472 -3.03 5.03 11.08
C THR A 472 -3.32 6.43 10.53
N GLU A 473 -3.63 7.41 11.39
CA GLU A 473 -3.90 8.79 10.98
C GLU A 473 -2.69 9.41 10.27
N ARG A 474 -1.50 9.29 10.87
CA ARG A 474 -0.27 9.85 10.34
C ARG A 474 0.05 9.30 8.95
N ILE A 475 -0.04 7.97 8.78
CA ILE A 475 0.28 7.31 7.51
C ILE A 475 -0.77 7.66 6.45
N LEU A 476 -2.07 7.61 6.78
CA LEU A 476 -3.12 7.99 5.84
C LEU A 476 -2.95 9.43 5.35
N LYS A 477 -2.72 10.40 6.26
CA LYS A 477 -2.53 11.82 5.90
C LYS A 477 -1.26 12.07 5.08
N ALA A 478 -0.25 11.21 5.20
CA ALA A 478 1.00 11.33 4.45
C ALA A 478 0.89 10.75 3.03
N GLU A 479 0.17 9.63 2.87
CA GLU A 479 0.22 8.81 1.65
C GLU A 479 -1.05 8.92 0.79
N VAL A 480 -2.17 9.35 1.37
CA VAL A 480 -3.48 9.34 0.70
C VAL A 480 -3.94 10.76 0.35
N PRO A 481 -4.30 11.04 -0.92
CA PRO A 481 -4.93 12.31 -1.29
C PRO A 481 -6.22 12.54 -0.50
N LYS A 482 -6.49 13.80 -0.12
CA LYS A 482 -7.68 14.15 0.69
C LYS A 482 -9.00 13.63 0.10
N ASP A 483 -9.16 13.74 -1.21
CA ASP A 483 -10.42 13.37 -1.88
C ASP A 483 -10.50 11.87 -2.22
N HIS A 484 -9.52 11.07 -1.79
CA HIS A 484 -9.56 9.63 -2.04
C HIS A 484 -10.66 8.95 -1.20
N ARG A 485 -11.25 7.88 -1.74
CA ARG A 485 -12.32 7.14 -1.08
C ARG A 485 -11.75 6.16 -0.06
N ILE A 486 -12.18 6.28 1.20
CA ILE A 486 -11.65 5.49 2.32
C ILE A 486 -12.81 4.86 3.10
N HIS A 487 -12.72 3.57 3.37
CA HIS A 487 -13.60 2.85 4.28
C HIS A 487 -12.74 2.40 5.46
N ILE A 488 -13.00 2.94 6.65
CA ILE A 488 -12.43 2.41 7.89
C ILE A 488 -13.34 1.28 8.36
N HIS A 489 -12.93 0.05 8.08
CA HIS A 489 -13.67 -1.17 8.37
C HIS A 489 -13.79 -1.43 9.87
N CYS A 490 -14.92 -1.99 10.28
CA CYS A 490 -15.23 -2.50 11.62
C CYS A 490 -14.80 -1.53 12.73
N PHE A 491 -15.28 -0.28 12.62
CA PHE A 491 -14.79 0.79 13.49
C PHE A 491 -15.16 0.53 14.95
N THR A 492 -14.15 0.50 15.82
CA THR A 492 -14.29 0.32 17.28
C THR A 492 -13.40 1.25 18.11
N ASP A 493 -12.52 2.02 17.46
CA ASP A 493 -11.58 2.96 18.09
C ASP A 493 -12.29 4.23 18.60
N THR A 494 -11.52 5.22 19.04
CA THR A 494 -12.06 6.38 19.77
C THR A 494 -12.90 7.31 18.88
N PRO A 495 -14.02 7.90 19.38
CA PRO A 495 -14.79 8.87 18.61
C PRO A 495 -13.98 10.08 18.16
N GLU A 496 -12.98 10.50 18.94
CA GLU A 496 -12.08 11.59 18.61
C GLU A 496 -11.21 11.24 17.39
N PHE A 497 -10.72 10.00 17.30
CA PHE A 497 -9.99 9.53 16.13
C PHE A 497 -10.88 9.48 14.88
N ALA A 498 -12.11 8.96 15.00
CA ALA A 498 -13.08 8.99 13.91
C ALA A 498 -13.31 10.42 13.39
N GLN A 499 -13.51 11.37 14.30
CA GLN A 499 -13.73 12.77 13.96
C GLN A 499 -12.54 13.38 13.19
N ARG A 500 -11.31 13.19 13.69
CA ARG A 500 -10.11 13.73 13.03
C ARG A 500 -9.90 13.19 11.62
N LEU A 501 -10.32 11.94 11.36
CA LEU A 501 -10.31 11.35 10.03
C LEU A 501 -11.43 11.91 9.14
N LEU A 502 -12.66 11.95 9.66
CA LEU A 502 -13.84 12.46 8.96
C LEU A 502 -13.73 13.95 8.60
N ASP A 503 -13.08 14.75 9.43
CA ASP A 503 -12.79 16.17 9.16
C ASP A 503 -11.71 16.34 8.07
N HIS A 504 -10.77 15.40 7.97
CA HIS A 504 -9.66 15.49 7.04
C HIS A 504 -10.00 14.94 5.66
N PHE A 505 -10.73 13.82 5.61
CA PHE A 505 -11.05 13.07 4.40
C PHE A 505 -12.56 13.17 4.11
N PRO A 506 -13.00 14.05 3.18
CA PRO A 506 -14.41 14.22 2.87
C PRO A 506 -15.08 12.95 2.34
N ASN A 507 -14.33 12.07 1.66
CA ASN A 507 -14.80 10.83 1.07
C ASN A 507 -14.50 9.59 1.94
N LEU A 508 -14.35 9.79 3.25
CA LEU A 508 -14.19 8.72 4.23
C LEU A 508 -15.54 8.27 4.82
N TYR A 509 -15.69 6.96 4.95
CA TYR A 509 -16.85 6.30 5.55
C TYR A 509 -16.42 5.39 6.70
N ILE A 510 -17.27 5.32 7.73
CA ILE A 510 -17.07 4.47 8.91
C ILE A 510 -17.87 3.17 8.73
N GLY A 511 -17.18 2.03 8.78
CA GLY A 511 -17.79 0.71 8.72
C GLY A 511 -18.43 0.31 10.05
N ILE A 512 -19.70 -0.07 10.00
CA ILE A 512 -20.50 -0.45 11.16
C ILE A 512 -20.89 -1.93 11.06
N THR A 513 -20.34 -2.73 11.97
CA THR A 513 -20.66 -4.16 12.11
C THR A 513 -21.62 -4.43 13.26
N GLY A 514 -22.02 -5.70 13.43
CA GLY A 514 -22.78 -6.15 14.59
C GLY A 514 -22.08 -5.90 15.94
N VAL A 515 -20.77 -5.63 15.96
CA VAL A 515 -20.02 -5.28 17.19
C VAL A 515 -20.59 -4.04 17.87
N MET A 516 -21.17 -3.10 17.12
CA MET A 516 -21.82 -1.91 17.70
C MET A 516 -22.94 -2.27 18.70
N THR A 517 -23.56 -3.44 18.55
CA THR A 517 -24.64 -3.90 19.44
C THR A 517 -24.11 -4.54 20.73
N TYR A 518 -22.80 -4.74 20.86
CA TYR A 518 -22.19 -5.34 22.04
C TYR A 518 -22.02 -4.29 23.13
N ALA A 519 -22.32 -4.66 24.38
CA ALA A 519 -22.22 -3.76 25.53
C ALA A 519 -20.79 -3.20 25.77
N THR A 520 -19.77 -3.78 25.15
CA THR A 520 -18.38 -3.34 25.25
C THR A 520 -17.99 -2.26 24.24
N ASN A 521 -18.84 -1.93 23.26
CA ASN A 521 -18.51 -1.01 22.18
C ASN A 521 -19.41 0.24 22.17
N GLU A 522 -19.18 1.12 23.13
CA GLU A 522 -19.89 2.41 23.21
C GLU A 522 -19.34 3.46 22.23
N ASN A 523 -18.08 3.31 21.80
CA ASN A 523 -17.40 4.27 20.92
C ASN A 523 -18.12 4.40 19.57
N THR A 524 -18.44 3.29 18.89
CA THR A 524 -19.14 3.33 17.60
C THR A 524 -20.51 3.99 17.73
N SER A 525 -21.21 3.74 18.84
CA SER A 525 -22.48 4.43 19.13
C SER A 525 -22.30 5.94 19.29
N GLN A 526 -21.21 6.37 19.94
CA GLN A 526 -20.91 7.78 20.07
C GLN A 526 -20.56 8.44 18.73
N VAL A 527 -19.83 7.75 17.85
CA VAL A 527 -19.55 8.23 16.48
C VAL A 527 -20.84 8.45 15.69
N VAL A 528 -21.78 7.49 15.72
CA VAL A 528 -23.09 7.64 15.05
C VAL A 528 -23.84 8.86 15.57
N ARG A 529 -23.88 9.09 16.90
CA ARG A 529 -24.52 10.28 17.49
C ARG A 529 -23.86 11.58 17.03
N ASN A 530 -22.54 11.61 16.88
CA ASN A 530 -21.81 12.78 16.39
C ASN A 530 -22.19 13.08 14.93
N LEU A 531 -22.19 12.07 14.06
CA LEU A 531 -22.60 12.20 12.66
C LEU A 531 -24.04 12.74 12.52
N VAL A 532 -24.99 12.24 13.30
CA VAL A 532 -26.38 12.75 13.29
C VAL A 532 -26.45 14.22 13.71
N LYS A 533 -25.69 14.62 14.74
CA LYS A 533 -25.65 16.01 15.21
C LYS A 533 -25.08 16.94 14.13
N GLU A 534 -24.02 16.54 13.46
CA GLU A 534 -23.41 17.30 12.36
C GLU A 534 -24.38 17.47 11.19
N ALA A 535 -25.03 16.38 10.77
CA ALA A 535 -26.01 16.40 9.70
C ALA A 535 -27.22 17.30 10.01
N THR A 536 -27.61 17.40 11.29
CA THR A 536 -28.71 18.27 11.71
C THR A 536 -28.29 19.75 11.73
N ALA A 537 -27.00 20.03 11.94
CA ALA A 537 -26.47 21.39 11.99
C ALA A 537 -26.29 22.02 10.60
N ASP A 538 -26.20 21.22 9.54
CA ASP A 538 -26.07 21.67 8.15
C ASP A 538 -27.16 21.04 7.25
N PRO A 539 -28.30 21.73 7.05
CA PRO A 539 -29.43 21.23 6.26
C PRO A 539 -29.11 21.01 4.77
N ASP A 540 -28.04 21.62 4.26
CA ASP A 540 -27.61 21.50 2.87
C ASP A 540 -26.63 20.33 2.68
N SER A 541 -26.24 19.63 3.76
CA SER A 541 -25.34 18.48 3.71
C SER A 541 -26.01 17.28 3.02
N PRO A 542 -25.47 16.79 1.88
CA PRO A 542 -26.12 15.80 1.02
C PRO A 542 -26.04 14.34 1.52
N SER A 543 -25.59 14.09 2.76
CA SER A 543 -25.69 12.77 3.39
C SER A 543 -25.64 12.88 4.92
N PRO A 544 -26.68 12.45 5.64
CA PRO A 544 -26.73 12.60 7.09
C PRO A 544 -25.85 11.62 7.89
N LEU A 545 -25.42 10.50 7.30
CA LEU A 545 -24.55 9.53 7.97
C LEU A 545 -23.48 9.02 7.00
N ARG A 546 -22.20 9.34 7.23
CA ARG A 546 -21.07 8.79 6.48
C ARG A 546 -20.67 7.39 6.99
N ILE A 547 -21.60 6.46 6.90
CA ILE A 547 -21.43 5.07 7.36
C ILE A 547 -21.59 4.05 6.22
N LEU A 548 -20.99 2.89 6.40
CA LEU A 548 -21.27 1.67 5.64
C LEU A 548 -21.74 0.58 6.61
N LEU A 549 -22.57 -0.34 6.12
CA LEU A 549 -23.03 -1.48 6.90
C LEU A 549 -22.36 -2.75 6.42
N GLU A 550 -21.90 -3.55 7.37
CA GLU A 550 -21.09 -4.72 7.10
C GLU A 550 -21.33 -5.80 8.16
N THR A 551 -21.13 -7.06 7.79
CA THR A 551 -21.27 -8.15 8.75
C THR A 551 -19.96 -8.58 9.37
N ASP A 552 -18.85 -8.40 8.65
CA ASP A 552 -17.58 -9.06 8.97
C ASP A 552 -17.80 -10.56 9.21
N ALA A 553 -18.68 -11.17 8.40
CA ALA A 553 -19.02 -12.58 8.55
C ALA A 553 -17.77 -13.43 8.27
N PRO A 554 -17.50 -14.46 9.10
CA PRO A 554 -18.44 -15.14 10.00
C PRO A 554 -18.51 -14.66 11.46
N TYR A 555 -17.93 -13.53 11.84
CA TYR A 555 -17.64 -13.25 13.24
C TYR A 555 -18.77 -12.54 14.00
N MET A 556 -19.25 -11.40 13.50
CA MET A 556 -19.91 -10.38 14.34
C MET A 556 -21.44 -10.45 14.32
N VAL A 557 -22.02 -11.54 14.82
CA VAL A 557 -23.49 -11.70 14.92
C VAL A 557 -24.10 -10.58 15.79
N PRO A 558 -25.03 -9.75 15.27
CA PRO A 558 -25.66 -8.68 16.05
C PRO A 558 -26.34 -9.22 17.33
N ALA A 559 -26.10 -8.61 18.48
CA ALA A 559 -26.63 -9.07 19.76
C ALA A 559 -28.16 -8.88 19.87
N ASN A 560 -28.71 -7.84 19.26
CA ASN A 560 -30.16 -7.59 19.23
C ASN A 560 -30.93 -8.59 18.34
N LEU A 561 -30.26 -9.36 17.48
CA LEU A 561 -30.90 -10.48 16.76
C LEU A 561 -31.42 -11.56 17.72
N TYR A 562 -30.77 -11.75 18.87
CA TYR A 562 -31.18 -12.78 19.83
C TYR A 562 -32.51 -12.47 20.52
N ASP A 563 -32.97 -11.22 20.49
CA ASP A 563 -34.30 -10.85 21.00
C ASP A 563 -35.41 -11.42 20.12
N ASP A 564 -35.13 -11.64 18.82
CA ASP A 564 -36.04 -12.23 17.84
C ASP A 564 -35.87 -13.75 17.67
N LEU A 565 -34.95 -14.37 18.41
CA LEU A 565 -34.65 -15.81 18.38
C LEU A 565 -34.82 -16.48 19.77
N PRO A 566 -36.03 -16.45 20.37
CA PRO A 566 -36.27 -16.95 21.73
C PRO A 566 -35.97 -18.46 21.90
N GLU A 567 -36.04 -19.24 20.82
CA GLU A 567 -35.80 -20.68 20.79
C GLU A 567 -34.34 -21.07 21.06
N ILE A 568 -33.38 -20.17 20.82
CA ILE A 568 -31.96 -20.37 21.10
C ILE A 568 -31.47 -19.54 22.28
N LYS A 569 -32.38 -19.01 23.11
CA LYS A 569 -32.04 -18.21 24.30
C LYS A 569 -30.92 -18.84 25.13
N GLY A 570 -29.88 -18.05 25.40
CA GLY A 570 -28.69 -18.48 26.14
C GLY A 570 -27.67 -19.27 25.32
N LYS A 571 -27.91 -19.48 24.02
CA LYS A 571 -26.95 -20.00 23.04
C LYS A 571 -26.56 -18.89 22.07
N LYS A 572 -25.43 -19.07 21.39
CA LYS A 572 -24.94 -18.14 20.35
C LYS A 572 -24.94 -18.84 19.01
N LEU A 573 -25.36 -18.13 17.96
CA LEU A 573 -25.16 -18.59 16.59
C LEU A 573 -23.66 -18.74 16.34
N PRO A 574 -23.23 -19.84 15.68
CA PRO A 574 -21.82 -20.11 15.51
C PRO A 574 -21.15 -19.29 14.40
N ILE A 575 -21.95 -18.66 13.53
CA ILE A 575 -21.53 -17.85 12.39
C ILE A 575 -22.47 -16.65 12.21
N CYS A 576 -21.92 -15.55 11.69
CA CYS A 576 -22.64 -14.42 11.08
C CYS A 576 -22.78 -14.63 9.56
N HIS A 577 -23.74 -13.96 8.91
CA HIS A 577 -23.83 -13.89 7.44
C HIS A 577 -24.59 -12.64 6.97
N SER A 578 -24.44 -12.26 5.71
CA SER A 578 -24.90 -10.97 5.14
C SER A 578 -26.38 -10.62 5.35
N ALA A 579 -27.28 -11.60 5.36
CA ALA A 579 -28.69 -11.32 5.68
C ALA A 579 -28.95 -10.82 7.13
N MET A 580 -27.94 -10.72 8.00
CA MET A 580 -28.05 -10.16 9.35
C MET A 580 -27.90 -8.62 9.43
N ILE A 581 -27.55 -7.94 8.33
CA ILE A 581 -27.39 -6.48 8.27
C ILE A 581 -28.61 -5.69 8.81
N PRO A 582 -29.88 -6.08 8.59
CA PRO A 582 -31.04 -5.33 9.08
C PRO A 582 -31.07 -5.15 10.62
N TRP A 583 -30.49 -6.07 11.38
CA TRP A 583 -30.38 -5.93 12.84
C TRP A 583 -29.31 -4.91 13.24
N THR A 584 -28.19 -4.84 12.51
CA THR A 584 -27.20 -3.76 12.65
C THR A 584 -27.84 -2.41 12.30
N ALA A 585 -28.56 -2.33 11.18
CA ALA A 585 -29.26 -1.11 10.76
C ALA A 585 -30.29 -0.64 11.79
N LYS A 586 -31.07 -1.56 12.36
CA LYS A 586 -31.99 -1.26 13.45
C LYS A 586 -31.27 -0.65 14.66
N PHE A 587 -30.14 -1.25 15.08
CA PHE A 587 -29.41 -0.74 16.23
C PHE A 587 -28.81 0.66 15.96
N VAL A 588 -28.30 0.90 14.76
CA VAL A 588 -27.87 2.25 14.32
C VAL A 588 -29.03 3.24 14.41
N ALA A 589 -30.23 2.87 13.94
CA ALA A 589 -31.41 3.72 14.00
C ALA A 589 -31.80 4.06 15.45
N ASP A 590 -31.80 3.08 16.34
CA ASP A 590 -32.09 3.26 17.77
C ASP A 590 -31.07 4.23 18.43
N VAL A 591 -29.79 4.17 18.02
CA VAL A 591 -28.75 5.09 18.50
C VAL A 591 -28.86 6.49 17.88
N ALA A 592 -29.24 6.57 16.62
CA ALA A 592 -29.42 7.82 15.88
C ALA A 592 -30.62 8.64 16.41
N GLY A 593 -31.66 7.97 16.91
CA GLY A 593 -32.77 8.59 17.63
C GLY A 593 -33.94 9.00 16.74
N GLU A 594 -34.63 10.08 17.11
CA GLU A 594 -35.89 10.48 16.47
C GLU A 594 -35.72 10.74 14.96
N GLY A 595 -36.64 10.22 14.16
CA GLY A 595 -36.61 10.33 12.70
C GLY A 595 -35.74 9.29 11.98
N TRP A 596 -35.15 8.35 12.72
CA TRP A 596 -34.42 7.21 12.15
C TRP A 596 -35.16 5.89 12.36
N ASP A 597 -35.22 5.10 11.30
CA ASP A 597 -35.64 3.70 11.32
C ASP A 597 -34.64 2.85 10.51
N ALA A 598 -34.74 1.52 10.62
CA ALA A 598 -33.85 0.60 9.91
C ALA A 598 -33.88 0.82 8.38
N ASP A 599 -35.05 1.14 7.85
CA ASP A 599 -35.28 1.46 6.44
C ASP A 599 -34.45 2.67 5.98
N ARG A 600 -34.46 3.77 6.74
CA ARG A 600 -33.69 4.97 6.44
C ARG A 600 -32.19 4.69 6.52
N VAL A 601 -31.74 3.99 7.57
CA VAL A 601 -30.32 3.62 7.70
C VAL A 601 -29.86 2.77 6.51
N LEU A 602 -30.66 1.79 6.08
CA LEU A 602 -30.31 0.95 4.92
C LEU A 602 -30.25 1.75 3.62
N ARG A 603 -31.15 2.72 3.39
CA ARG A 603 -31.09 3.60 2.21
C ARG A 603 -29.79 4.40 2.20
N GLU A 604 -29.46 5.06 3.31
CA GLU A 604 -28.24 5.85 3.44
C GLU A 604 -26.97 5.00 3.25
N ALA A 605 -26.89 3.85 3.92
CA ALA A 605 -25.75 2.95 3.81
C ALA A 605 -25.56 2.43 2.38
N ARG A 606 -26.66 2.15 1.65
CA ARG A 606 -26.61 1.75 0.24
C ARG A 606 -26.14 2.87 -0.68
N ASP A 607 -26.63 4.09 -0.46
CA ASP A 607 -26.16 5.24 -1.24
C ASP A 607 -24.68 5.53 -0.98
N ASN A 608 -24.21 5.33 0.25
CA ASN A 608 -22.81 5.41 0.59
C ASN A 608 -21.98 4.28 -0.03
N ALA A 609 -22.48 3.04 -0.06
CA ALA A 609 -21.80 1.93 -0.73
C ALA A 609 -21.64 2.20 -2.23
N ARG A 610 -22.65 2.80 -2.89
CA ARG A 610 -22.54 3.27 -4.28
C ARG A 610 -21.47 4.33 -4.47
N LYS A 611 -21.41 5.34 -3.58
CA LYS A 611 -20.38 6.39 -3.63
C LYS A 611 -18.98 5.81 -3.39
N MET A 612 -18.85 4.91 -2.41
CA MET A 612 -17.59 4.31 -1.99
C MET A 612 -17.03 3.35 -3.04
N TYR A 613 -17.85 2.40 -3.51
CA TYR A 613 -17.41 1.26 -4.32
C TYR A 613 -18.04 1.18 -5.71
N GLY A 614 -19.12 1.91 -5.96
CA GLY A 614 -19.91 1.78 -7.20
C GLY A 614 -20.80 0.54 -7.24
N VAL A 615 -21.12 -0.04 -6.07
CA VAL A 615 -21.89 -1.29 -5.90
C VAL A 615 -23.34 -1.06 -5.53
#